data_AF-A0A150TBS8-F1
#
_entry.id   AF-A0A150TBS8-F1
#
_cell.length_a   1.000
_cell.length_b   1.000
_cell.length_c   1.000
_cell.angle_alpha   90.00
_cell.angle_beta   90.00
_cell.angle_gamma   90.00
#
_symmetry.space_group_name_H-M   'P 1'
#
loop_
_entity.id
_entity.type
_entity.pdbx_description
1 polymer ?
#
loop_
_entity_poly.entity_id
_entity_poly.type
_entity_poly.pdbx_seq_one_letter_code
_entity_poly.pdbx_strand_id
1 'polypeptide(L)'
;MPASFAGVLLAPVAAYMAYAGEMRVYRFRGGKLEERTREHATSDDGASDGTISQDALATLSQHADTATRALGCDAAVEMKALVERTEPGDIFLVCSGGLWGSVPEVRS
;
A
#
# COMPACT_ATOMS: atom_id res chain seq x y z
N MET A 1 -16.00 14.35 5.80
CA MET A 1 -15.81 12.89 5.67
C MET A 1 -14.37 12.66 5.26
N PRO A 2 -13.64 11.77 5.94
CA PRO A 2 -12.29 11.42 5.57
C PRO A 2 -12.28 10.72 4.20
N ALA A 3 -11.46 11.17 3.27
CA ALA A 3 -11.30 10.53 1.96
C ALA A 3 -9.93 9.86 1.84
N SER A 4 -9.90 8.66 1.28
CA SER A 4 -8.64 8.01 0.89
C SER A 4 -8.27 8.38 -0.55
N PHE A 5 -6.99 8.47 -0.84
CA PHE A 5 -6.45 8.77 -2.16
C PHE A 5 -5.31 7.81 -2.49
N ALA A 6 -5.24 7.39 -3.74
CA ALA A 6 -4.01 6.85 -4.33
C ALA A 6 -3.97 7.22 -5.81
N GLY A 7 -2.76 7.46 -6.31
CA GLY A 7 -2.52 7.78 -7.71
C GLY A 7 -1.18 7.25 -8.19
N VAL A 8 -1.12 6.95 -9.48
CA VAL A 8 0.09 6.54 -10.20
C VAL A 8 0.25 7.47 -11.40
N LEU A 9 1.40 8.12 -11.51
CA LEU A 9 1.82 8.87 -12.70
C LEU A 9 2.92 8.08 -13.41
N LEU A 10 2.64 7.66 -14.64
CA LEU A 10 3.59 6.92 -15.48
C LEU A 10 4.40 7.89 -16.35
N ALA A 11 5.71 7.83 -16.19
CA ALA A 11 6.71 8.47 -17.03
C ALA A 11 7.47 7.41 -17.85
N PRO A 12 8.29 7.78 -18.86
CA PRO A 12 8.93 6.81 -19.75
C PRO A 12 9.77 5.73 -19.06
N VAL A 13 10.37 6.05 -17.89
CA VAL A 13 11.28 5.16 -17.16
C VAL A 13 10.96 5.05 -15.67
N ALA A 14 9.84 5.64 -15.23
CA ALA A 14 9.51 5.70 -13.82
C ALA A 14 7.99 5.77 -13.57
N ALA A 15 7.56 5.20 -12.45
CA ALA A 15 6.22 5.36 -11.91
C ALA A 15 6.31 6.13 -10.59
N TYR A 16 5.57 7.23 -10.51
CA TYR A 16 5.42 8.03 -9.31
C TYR A 16 4.11 7.67 -8.65
N MET A 17 4.16 7.24 -7.41
CA MET A 17 3.02 6.82 -6.62
C MET A 17 2.84 7.75 -5.44
N ALA A 18 1.60 8.11 -5.16
CA ALA A 18 1.24 8.87 -3.98
C ALA A 18 -0.06 8.31 -3.40
N TYR A 19 -0.14 8.14 -2.07
CA TYR A 19 -1.30 7.58 -1.41
C TYR A 19 -1.48 8.09 0.03
N ALA A 20 -2.73 8.08 0.47
CA ALA A 20 -3.18 8.50 1.78
C ALA A 20 -4.44 7.69 2.16
N GLY A 21 -4.41 6.97 3.27
CA GLY A 21 -5.50 6.10 3.73
C GLY A 21 -5.43 4.65 3.19
N GLU A 22 -6.58 3.98 3.07
CA GLU A 22 -6.70 2.52 2.81
C GLU A 22 -6.58 2.11 1.33
N MET A 23 -6.29 3.07 0.44
CA MET A 23 -6.10 2.75 -0.97
C MET A 23 -4.81 1.96 -1.16
N ARG A 24 -4.87 0.91 -1.96
CA ARG A 24 -3.70 0.08 -2.29
C ARG A 24 -3.24 0.33 -3.71
N VAL A 25 -1.93 0.27 -3.90
CA VAL A 25 -1.28 0.30 -5.22
C VAL A 25 -0.48 -0.97 -5.37
N TYR A 26 -0.72 -1.68 -6.47
CA TYR A 26 -0.02 -2.88 -6.83
C TYR A 26 0.75 -2.69 -8.13
N ARG A 27 1.85 -3.42 -8.24
CA ARG A 27 2.66 -3.56 -9.45
C ARG A 27 2.63 -5.02 -9.88
N PHE A 28 2.25 -5.27 -11.13
CA PHE A 28 2.36 -6.56 -11.75
C PHE A 28 3.49 -6.55 -12.78
N ARG A 29 4.55 -7.34 -12.54
CA ARG A 29 5.70 -7.51 -13.44
C ARG A 29 6.09 -8.98 -13.50
N GLY A 30 6.24 -9.51 -14.72
CA GLY A 30 6.74 -10.87 -14.92
C GLY A 30 5.93 -11.96 -14.20
N GLY A 31 4.61 -11.81 -14.13
CA GLY A 31 3.74 -12.77 -13.44
C GLY A 31 3.58 -12.53 -11.92
N LYS A 32 4.29 -11.55 -11.35
CA LYS A 32 4.27 -11.28 -9.90
C LYS A 32 3.51 -10.01 -9.58
N LEU A 33 2.56 -10.11 -8.66
CA LEU A 33 1.81 -8.99 -8.11
C LEU A 33 2.42 -8.57 -6.77
N GLU A 34 2.88 -7.32 -6.68
CA GLU A 34 3.52 -6.77 -5.47
C GLU A 34 2.78 -5.54 -4.98
N GLU A 35 2.41 -5.52 -3.70
CA GLU A 35 1.83 -4.34 -3.06
C GLU A 35 2.92 -3.30 -2.78
N ARG A 36 2.71 -2.07 -3.26
CA ARG A 36 3.63 -0.94 -3.08
C ARG A 36 3.24 -0.02 -1.92
N THR A 37 2.01 -0.13 -1.43
CA THR A 37 1.45 0.69 -0.34
C THR A 37 1.71 0.12 1.05
N ARG A 38 2.00 -1.18 1.16
CA ARG A 38 2.43 -1.80 2.41
C ARG A 38 3.86 -1.38 2.71
N GLU A 39 4.03 -0.63 3.79
CA GLU A 39 5.36 -0.47 4.37
C GLU A 39 5.87 -1.86 4.68
N HIS A 40 6.95 -2.25 4.00
CA HIS A 40 7.74 -3.37 4.45
C HIS A 40 8.26 -2.94 5.81
N ALA A 41 7.57 -3.34 6.88
CA ALA A 41 8.21 -3.43 8.18
C ALA A 41 9.44 -4.27 7.94
N THR A 42 10.60 -3.62 7.93
CA THR A 42 11.89 -4.26 7.82
C THR A 42 11.85 -5.40 8.82
N SER A 43 11.90 -6.63 8.33
CA SER A 43 12.12 -7.80 9.18
C SER A 43 13.53 -7.63 9.74
N ASP A 44 13.63 -6.88 10.83
CA ASP A 44 14.80 -6.88 11.68
C ASP A 44 14.76 -8.20 12.45
N ASP A 45 15.87 -8.93 12.33
CA ASP A 45 16.13 -10.19 13.00
C ASP A 45 15.77 -10.12 14.49
N GLY A 46 14.94 -11.06 14.95
CA GLY A 46 14.84 -11.39 16.37
C GLY A 46 13.72 -10.69 17.14
N ALA A 47 12.51 -11.25 17.06
CA ALA A 47 11.56 -11.16 18.17
C ALA A 47 10.78 -12.47 18.25
N SER A 48 11.40 -13.42 18.94
CA SER A 48 10.73 -14.53 19.58
C SER A 48 9.72 -14.01 20.61
N ASP A 49 8.57 -14.67 20.63
CA ASP A 49 7.57 -14.72 21.70
C ASP A 49 6.46 -13.65 21.68
N GLY A 50 5.21 -14.11 21.55
CA GLY A 50 4.00 -13.27 21.64
C GLY A 50 2.98 -13.51 20.54
N THR A 51 2.05 -14.43 20.79
CA THR A 51 0.89 -14.81 19.96
C THR A 51 -0.02 -13.63 19.58
N ILE A 52 0.33 -12.92 18.51
CA ILE A 52 -0.59 -12.24 17.59
C ILE A 52 0.00 -12.48 16.21
N SER A 53 -0.77 -13.05 15.28
CA SER A 53 -0.30 -13.22 13.90
C SER A 53 0.22 -11.87 13.38
N GLN A 54 1.46 -11.82 12.87
CA GLN A 54 2.06 -10.58 12.35
C GLN A 54 1.12 -9.87 11.36
N ASP A 55 0.26 -10.62 10.66
CA ASP A 55 -0.76 -10.07 9.78
C ASP A 55 -1.90 -9.35 10.51
N ALA A 56 -2.35 -9.86 11.66
CA ALA A 56 -3.37 -9.21 12.47
C ALA A 56 -2.81 -7.92 13.10
N LEU A 57 -1.54 -7.93 13.52
CA LEU A 57 -0.87 -6.75 14.05
C LEU A 57 -0.60 -5.70 12.95
N ALA A 58 -0.19 -6.13 11.76
CA ALA A 58 -0.06 -5.26 10.59
C ALA A 58 -1.41 -4.63 10.21
N THR A 59 -2.48 -5.43 10.21
CA THR A 59 -3.84 -4.96 9.93
C THR A 59 -4.28 -3.94 10.96
N LEU A 60 -4.11 -4.20 12.26
CA LEU A 60 -4.49 -3.25 13.34
C LEU A 60 -3.66 -1.95 13.30
N SER A 61 -2.36 -2.05 13.02
CA SER A 61 -1.48 -0.90 12.85
C SER A 61 -1.85 -0.06 11.61
N GLN A 62 -2.20 -0.71 10.50
CA GLN A 62 -2.69 -0.05 9.28
C GLN A 62 -3.98 0.73 9.54
N HIS A 63 -4.96 0.14 10.22
CA HIS A 63 -6.22 0.84 10.55
C HIS A 63 -6.00 2.06 11.47
N ALA A 64 -5.04 1.97 12.40
CA ALA A 64 -4.70 3.07 13.30
C ALA A 64 -4.04 4.25 12.55
N ASP A 65 -3.10 3.98 11.65
CA ASP A 65 -2.42 4.99 10.83
C ASP A 65 -3.35 5.64 9.80
N THR A 66 -4.33 4.90 9.27
CA THR A 66 -5.27 5.42 8.27
C THR A 66 -6.25 6.44 8.85
N ALA A 67 -6.68 6.27 10.11
CA ALA A 67 -7.59 7.20 10.76
C ALA A 67 -7.03 8.64 10.81
N THR A 68 -5.71 8.78 10.92
CA THR A 68 -5.00 10.07 10.98
C THR A 68 -4.59 10.62 9.61
N ARG A 69 -4.61 9.81 8.55
CA ARG A 69 -4.04 10.15 7.22
C ARG A 69 -5.06 10.33 6.11
N ALA A 70 -6.34 10.30 6.42
CA ALA A 70 -7.38 10.55 5.43
C ALA A 70 -7.53 12.05 5.13
N LEU A 71 -7.72 12.38 3.85
CA LEU A 71 -7.94 13.75 3.39
C LEU A 71 -9.16 14.35 4.10
N GLY A 72 -8.97 15.49 4.76
CA GLY A 72 -10.02 16.22 5.46
C GLY A 72 -10.19 15.88 6.95
N CYS A 73 -9.32 15.05 7.53
CA CYS A 73 -9.26 14.84 8.99
C CYS A 73 -8.44 15.92 9.71
N ASP A 74 -7.40 16.47 9.07
CA ASP A 74 -6.51 17.48 9.65
C ASP A 74 -6.07 18.50 8.58
N ALA A 75 -5.56 19.66 9.00
CA ALA A 75 -5.15 20.75 8.09
C ALA A 75 -3.94 20.35 7.19
N ALA A 76 -3.18 19.35 7.63
CA ALA A 76 -2.11 18.72 6.88
C ALA A 76 -2.37 17.22 6.78
N VAL A 77 -2.26 16.66 5.58
CA VAL A 77 -2.46 15.24 5.32
C VAL A 77 -1.09 14.63 5.02
N GLU A 78 -0.67 13.66 5.82
CA GLU A 78 0.54 12.89 5.53
C GLU A 78 0.28 11.98 4.32
N MET A 79 0.78 12.42 3.16
CA MET A 79 0.76 11.65 1.93
C MET A 79 2.08 10.89 1.80
N LYS A 80 2.00 9.56 1.65
CA LYS A 80 3.18 8.74 1.32
C LYS A 80 3.43 8.81 -0.17
N ALA A 81 4.69 8.92 -0.57
CA ALA A 81 5.10 8.94 -1.96
C ALA A 81 6.22 7.92 -2.20
N LEU A 82 6.15 7.23 -3.33
CA LEU A 82 7.12 6.23 -3.76
C LEU A 82 7.44 6.45 -5.23
N VAL A 83 8.70 6.24 -5.61
CA VAL A 83 9.12 6.24 -7.01
C VAL A 83 9.83 4.92 -7.31
N GLU A 84 9.51 4.31 -8.44
CA GLU A 84 10.19 3.11 -8.92
C GLU A 84 10.46 3.19 -10.42
N ARG A 85 11.43 2.40 -10.90
CA ARG A 85 11.69 2.25 -12.33
C ARG A 85 10.64 1.34 -12.99
N THR A 86 10.13 1.78 -14.13
CA THR A 86 9.21 0.99 -14.97
C THR A 86 9.98 0.12 -15.95
N GLU A 87 9.41 -1.04 -16.26
CA GLU A 87 9.85 -1.95 -17.33
C GLU A 87 8.70 -2.18 -18.32
N PRO A 88 9.00 -2.47 -19.60
CA PRO A 88 7.97 -2.84 -20.57
C PRO A 88 7.13 -4.02 -20.07
N GLY A 89 5.80 -3.85 -20.10
CA GLY A 89 4.86 -4.87 -19.63
C GLY A 89 4.44 -4.72 -18.16
N ASP A 90 4.93 -3.71 -17.45
CA ASP A 90 4.41 -3.37 -16.13
C ASP A 90 2.94 -2.96 -16.19
N ILE A 91 2.17 -3.49 -15.22
CA ILE A 91 0.80 -3.10 -14.99
C ILE A 91 0.68 -2.57 -13.56
N PHE A 92 0.12 -1.38 -13.41
CA PHE A 92 -0.18 -0.80 -12.10
C PHE A 92 -1.67 -0.88 -11.84
N LEU A 93 -2.05 -1.38 -10.67
CA LEU A 93 -3.42 -1.47 -10.21
C LEU A 93 -3.60 -0.60 -8.97
N VAL A 94 -4.51 0.36 -9.04
CA VAL A 94 -4.97 1.13 -7.88
C VAL A 94 -6.34 0.62 -7.49
N CYS A 95 -6.53 0.28 -6.21
CA CYS A 95 -7.80 -0.24 -5.74
C CYS A 95 -8.18 0.22 -4.34
N SER A 96 -9.49 0.24 -4.10
CA SER A 96 -10.10 0.53 -2.80
C SER A 96 -10.42 -0.75 -2.04
N GLY A 97 -10.82 -0.61 -0.77
CA GLY A 97 -11.22 -1.70 0.12
C GLY A 97 -12.27 -2.66 -0.43
N GLY A 98 -13.13 -2.20 -1.34
CA GLY A 98 -14.11 -3.06 -1.99
C GLY A 98 -13.49 -4.22 -2.78
N LEU A 99 -12.33 -3.99 -3.39
CA LEU A 99 -11.64 -5.01 -4.19
C LEU A 99 -10.75 -5.89 -3.31
N TRP A 100 -9.80 -5.31 -2.57
CA TRP A 100 -8.83 -6.10 -1.82
C TRP A 100 -9.44 -6.84 -0.62
N GLY A 101 -10.58 -6.39 -0.11
CA GLY A 101 -11.35 -7.12 0.89
C GLY A 101 -12.14 -8.32 0.34
N SER A 102 -12.43 -8.33 -0.97
CA SER A 102 -13.27 -9.36 -1.61
C SER A 102 -12.47 -10.35 -2.45
N VAL A 103 -11.30 -9.95 -2.95
CA VAL A 103 -10.43 -10.77 -3.81
C VAL A 103 -9.12 -11.05 -3.07
N PRO A 104 -8.89 -12.29 -2.63
CA PRO A 104 -7.66 -12.64 -1.94
C PRO A 104 -6.45 -12.60 -2.89
N GLU A 105 -5.32 -12.13 -2.38
CA GLU A 105 -4.05 -12.09 -3.12
C GLU A 105 -3.42 -13.48 -3.17
N VAL A 106 -3.37 -14.08 -4.36
CA VAL A 106 -2.57 -15.29 -4.59
C VAL A 106 -1.14 -14.86 -4.90
N ARG A 107 -0.26 -14.95 -3.90
CA ARG A 107 1.17 -14.69 -4.06
C ARG A 107 1.84 -15.91 -4.70
N SER A 108 2.30 -15.77 -5.95
CA SER A 108 3.10 -16.76 -6.68
C SER A 108 4.59 -16.49 -6.58
#